data_AF-A0AAJ0SIW8-F1
#
_entry.id   AF-A0AAJ0SIW8-F1
#
_cell.length_a   1.000
_cell.length_b   1.000
_cell.length_c   1.000
_cell.angle_alpha   90.00
_cell.angle_beta   90.00
_cell.angle_gamma   90.00
#
_symmetry.space_group_name_H-M   'P 1'
#
loop_
_entity.id
_entity.type
_entity.pdbx_description
1 polymer ?
#
loop_
_entity_poly.entity_id
_entity_poly.type
_entity_poly.pdbx_seq_one_letter_code
_entity_poly.pdbx_strand_id
1 'polypeptide(L)'
;MLLSCKSKPINQKIDKKKEGLWVDNYEQDSTTYKSFEYYKNDQPVKKWKSYINGKIYKTEKYKNGICTVKYYYENGKLQSKGKTKIEVNAVETHWFYFGDWKFYSDKGKLTEIKKYNNGDLISEKAIE
;
A
#
# COMPACT_ATOMS: atom_id res chain seq x y z
N MET A 1 -5.30 -35.10 21.40
CA MET A 1 -4.83 -34.70 20.06
C MET A 1 -4.47 -33.23 20.09
N LEU A 2 -3.17 -32.90 20.16
CA LEU A 2 -2.71 -31.52 20.02
C LEU A 2 -2.80 -31.17 18.54
N LEU A 3 -3.78 -30.34 18.16
CA LEU A 3 -3.83 -29.71 16.85
C LEU A 3 -2.62 -28.78 16.75
N SER A 4 -1.51 -29.30 16.26
CA SER A 4 -0.35 -28.51 15.88
C SER A 4 -0.80 -27.59 14.74
N CYS A 5 -1.13 -26.34 15.08
CA CYS A 5 -1.31 -25.27 14.12
C CYS A 5 0.04 -25.05 13.43
N LYS A 6 0.29 -25.78 12.34
CA LYS A 6 1.39 -25.48 11.42
C LYS A 6 1.25 -24.02 11.01
N SER A 7 2.27 -23.22 11.25
CA SER A 7 2.30 -21.83 10.80
C SER A 7 2.06 -21.79 9.29
N LYS A 8 1.22 -20.86 8.83
CA LYS A 8 0.98 -20.72 7.39
C LYS A 8 2.30 -20.35 6.73
N PRO A 9 2.71 -21.04 5.66
CA PRO A 9 3.95 -20.73 4.98
C PRO A 9 3.87 -19.30 4.40
N ILE A 10 4.99 -18.59 4.43
CA ILE A 10 5.15 -17.25 3.89
C ILE A 10 6.08 -17.28 2.67
N ASN A 11 6.05 -16.21 1.86
CA ASN A 11 6.93 -16.03 0.70
C ASN A 11 6.88 -17.20 -0.31
N GLN A 12 5.71 -17.81 -0.48
CA GLN A 12 5.53 -18.98 -1.33
C GLN A 12 5.16 -18.59 -2.77
N LYS A 13 5.56 -19.44 -3.71
CA LYS A 13 5.10 -19.42 -5.10
C LYS A 13 4.36 -20.70 -5.45
N ILE A 14 3.20 -20.59 -6.09
CA ILE A 14 2.47 -21.69 -6.73
C ILE A 14 2.46 -21.41 -8.22
N ASP A 15 2.86 -22.39 -9.04
CA ASP A 15 3.01 -22.24 -10.49
C ASP A 15 3.89 -21.03 -10.89
N LYS A 16 4.97 -20.82 -10.13
CA LYS A 16 5.91 -19.69 -10.24
C LYS A 16 5.35 -18.30 -9.87
N LYS A 17 4.11 -18.23 -9.37
CA LYS A 17 3.40 -16.99 -9.01
C LYS A 17 3.27 -16.83 -7.51
N LYS A 18 3.39 -15.61 -6.99
CA LYS A 18 3.27 -15.29 -5.56
C LYS A 18 1.88 -15.69 -5.03
N GLU A 19 1.87 -16.42 -3.92
CA GLU A 19 0.65 -16.84 -3.23
C GLU A 19 0.79 -16.61 -1.72
N GLY A 20 -0.29 -16.17 -1.07
CA GLY A 20 -0.37 -16.07 0.39
C GLY A 20 0.32 -14.84 0.96
N LEU A 21 0.79 -14.95 2.20
CA LEU A 21 1.45 -13.87 2.93
C LEU A 21 2.90 -13.77 2.47
N TRP A 22 3.29 -12.56 2.08
CA TRP A 22 4.66 -12.18 1.79
C TRP A 22 5.16 -11.21 2.85
N VAL A 23 6.30 -11.52 3.46
CA VAL A 23 6.96 -10.67 4.45
C VAL A 23 8.33 -10.34 3.93
N ASP A 24 8.56 -9.06 3.67
CA ASP A 24 9.87 -8.50 3.40
C ASP A 24 10.38 -7.79 4.66
N ASN A 25 11.68 -7.92 4.93
CA ASN A 25 12.34 -7.32 6.08
C ASN A 25 13.83 -7.13 5.79
N TYR A 26 14.24 -5.89 5.59
CA TYR A 26 15.63 -5.54 5.29
C TYR A 26 16.05 -4.26 6.02
N GLU A 27 17.36 -4.03 6.08
CA GLU A 27 17.95 -2.84 6.67
C GLU A 27 18.82 -2.12 5.63
N GLN A 28 18.71 -0.80 5.57
CA GLN A 28 19.54 0.07 4.75
C GLN A 28 19.87 1.33 5.55
N ASP A 29 21.15 1.68 5.67
CA ASP A 29 21.62 2.88 6.38
C ASP A 29 21.02 3.01 7.80
N SER A 30 21.08 1.91 8.58
CA SER A 30 20.48 1.80 9.92
C SER A 30 18.96 2.01 9.97
N THR A 31 18.28 2.01 8.82
CA THR A 31 16.83 2.09 8.70
C THR A 31 16.26 0.72 8.36
N THR A 32 15.38 0.23 9.21
CA THR A 32 14.71 -1.07 9.02
C THR A 32 13.39 -0.89 8.26
N TYR A 33 13.21 -1.67 7.21
CA TYR A 33 12.01 -1.70 6.39
C TYR A 33 11.33 -3.05 6.54
N LYS A 34 10.01 -3.05 6.76
CA LYS A 34 9.23 -4.28 6.86
C LYS A 34 7.90 -4.14 6.16
N SER A 35 7.53 -5.11 5.32
CA SER A 35 6.21 -5.17 4.69
C SER A 35 5.49 -6.48 4.99
N PHE A 36 4.16 -6.39 5.05
CA PHE A 36 3.26 -7.53 5.09
C PHE A 36 2.31 -7.42 3.92
N GLU A 37 2.56 -8.23 2.91
CA GLU A 37 1.88 -8.21 1.61
C GLU A 37 1.09 -9.51 1.44
N TYR A 38 0.06 -9.47 0.61
CA TYR A 38 -0.79 -10.62 0.36
C TYR A 38 -1.08 -10.74 -1.11
N TYR A 39 -0.78 -11.90 -1.67
CA TYR A 39 -0.96 -12.20 -3.07
C TYR A 39 -1.88 -13.40 -3.28
N LYS A 40 -2.56 -13.40 -4.42
CA LYS A 40 -3.25 -14.57 -4.97
C LYS A 40 -2.93 -14.62 -6.46
N ASN A 41 -2.15 -15.61 -6.91
CA ASN A 41 -1.75 -15.75 -8.32
C ASN A 41 -1.12 -14.44 -8.85
N ASP A 42 -0.11 -13.91 -8.14
CA ASP A 42 0.55 -12.61 -8.36
C ASP A 42 -0.31 -11.35 -8.19
N GLN A 43 -1.62 -11.49 -7.97
CA GLN A 43 -2.49 -10.33 -7.78
C GLN A 43 -2.48 -9.84 -6.33
N PRO A 44 -2.29 -8.54 -6.08
CA PRO A 44 -2.32 -7.99 -4.74
C PRO A 44 -3.74 -8.04 -4.16
N VAL A 45 -3.88 -8.57 -2.95
CA VAL A 45 -5.17 -8.76 -2.27
C VAL A 45 -5.12 -8.29 -0.82
N LYS A 46 -6.28 -8.20 -0.16
CA LYS A 46 -6.42 -7.89 1.27
C LYS A 46 -5.80 -6.52 1.63
N LYS A 47 -5.35 -6.37 2.87
CA LYS A 47 -4.73 -5.17 3.41
C LYS A 47 -3.23 -5.42 3.57
N TRP A 48 -2.42 -4.57 2.97
CA TRP A 48 -0.98 -4.58 3.17
C TRP A 48 -0.59 -3.50 4.18
N LYS A 49 0.52 -3.74 4.85
CA LYS A 49 1.10 -2.79 5.83
C LYS A 49 2.60 -2.71 5.62
N SER A 50 3.12 -1.50 5.60
CA SER A 50 4.55 -1.24 5.49
C SER A 50 5.03 -0.36 6.64
N TYR A 51 6.20 -0.69 7.14
CA TYR A 51 6.80 -0.13 8.34
C TYR A 51 8.22 0.34 8.05
N ILE A 52 8.59 1.46 8.66
CA ILE A 52 9.95 2.00 8.73
C ILE A 52 10.30 2.11 10.21
N ASN A 53 11.40 1.51 10.65
CA ASN A 53 11.82 1.52 12.06
C ASN A 53 10.71 1.08 13.02
N GLY A 54 9.96 0.05 12.63
CA GLY A 54 8.82 -0.49 13.39
C GLY A 54 7.56 0.39 13.39
N LYS A 55 7.62 1.62 12.88
CA LYS A 55 6.47 2.53 12.77
C LYS A 55 5.77 2.34 11.43
N ILE A 56 4.43 2.29 11.44
CA ILE A 56 3.66 2.16 10.22
C ILE A 56 3.70 3.46 9.42
N TYR A 57 4.10 3.39 8.15
CA TYR A 57 4.13 4.57 7.27
C TYR A 57 3.15 4.44 6.09
N LYS A 58 2.70 3.22 5.77
CA LYS A 58 1.78 2.97 4.65
C LYS A 58 0.81 1.83 4.95
N THR A 59 -0.44 2.00 4.54
CA THR A 59 -1.39 0.91 4.39
C THR A 59 -2.03 0.93 3.01
N GLU A 60 -2.28 -0.24 2.47
CA GLU A 60 -2.90 -0.44 1.17
C GLU A 60 -4.04 -1.43 1.31
N LYS A 61 -5.18 -1.16 0.68
CA LYS A 61 -6.32 -2.08 0.68
C LYS A 61 -6.77 -2.31 -0.75
N TYR A 62 -6.57 -3.54 -1.22
CA TYR A 62 -6.92 -3.97 -2.57
C TYR A 62 -8.34 -4.52 -2.62
N LYS A 63 -9.18 -3.97 -3.50
CA LYS A 63 -10.54 -4.42 -3.78
C LYS A 63 -10.94 -4.05 -5.20
N ASN A 64 -11.35 -5.04 -6.01
CA ASN A 64 -11.86 -4.87 -7.38
C ASN A 64 -10.92 -4.04 -8.29
N GLY A 65 -9.62 -4.38 -8.32
CA GLY A 65 -8.62 -3.67 -9.14
C GLY A 65 -8.21 -2.29 -8.63
N ILE A 66 -8.85 -1.80 -7.56
CA ILE A 66 -8.56 -0.51 -6.92
C ILE A 66 -7.81 -0.76 -5.61
N CYS A 67 -6.74 -0.01 -5.40
CA CYS A 67 -6.04 0.08 -4.13
C CYS A 67 -6.41 1.40 -3.44
N THR A 68 -6.92 1.33 -2.21
CA THR A 68 -6.99 2.50 -1.34
C THR A 68 -5.72 2.61 -0.52
N VAL A 69 -5.00 3.70 -0.67
CA VAL A 69 -3.71 3.94 -0.01
C VAL A 69 -3.88 4.96 1.10
N LYS A 70 -3.18 4.74 2.22
CA LYS A 70 -2.98 5.74 3.27
C LYS A 70 -1.50 5.80 3.62
N TYR A 71 -0.96 7.01 3.68
CA TYR A 71 0.36 7.30 4.20
C TYR A 71 0.24 7.97 5.57
N TYR A 72 1.24 7.75 6.41
CA TYR A 72 1.27 8.21 7.78
C TYR A 72 2.57 8.93 8.07
N TYR A 73 2.49 10.01 8.84
CA TYR A 73 3.65 10.64 9.46
C TYR A 73 4.25 9.74 10.53
N GLU A 74 5.48 10.04 10.94
CA GLU A 74 6.15 9.32 12.03
C GLU A 74 5.41 9.36 13.37
N ASN A 75 4.58 10.40 13.58
CA ASN A 75 3.72 10.54 14.75
C ASN A 75 2.45 9.67 14.66
N GLY A 76 2.29 8.88 13.59
CA GLY A 76 1.17 7.97 13.34
C GLY A 76 -0.09 8.65 12.78
N LYS A 77 -0.10 9.98 12.63
CA LYS A 77 -1.23 10.68 12.01
C LYS A 77 -1.24 10.50 10.50
N LEU A 78 -2.43 10.53 9.93
CA LEU A 78 -2.63 10.41 8.49
C LEU A 78 -1.96 11.58 7.77
N GLN A 79 -1.07 11.29 6.84
CA GLN A 79 -0.43 12.26 5.96
C GLN A 79 -1.25 12.46 4.69
N SER A 80 -1.63 11.35 4.05
CA SER A 80 -2.42 11.41 2.84
C SER A 80 -3.26 10.14 2.67
N LYS A 81 -4.36 10.28 1.93
CA LYS A 81 -5.15 9.13 1.49
C LYS A 81 -5.69 9.37 0.09
N GLY A 82 -5.75 8.31 -0.69
CA GLY A 82 -6.36 8.34 -2.00
C GLY A 82 -6.46 6.94 -2.58
N LYS A 83 -6.59 6.87 -3.90
CA LYS A 83 -6.71 5.61 -4.61
C LYS A 83 -5.70 5.52 -5.74
N THR A 84 -5.28 4.29 -6.00
CA THR A 84 -4.50 3.92 -7.18
C THR A 84 -5.15 2.72 -7.85
N LYS A 85 -4.92 2.56 -9.14
CA LYS A 85 -5.36 1.38 -9.89
C LYS A 85 -4.18 0.77 -10.63
N ILE A 86 -4.29 -0.53 -10.85
CA ILE A 86 -3.37 -1.28 -11.70
C ILE A 86 -4.10 -1.55 -13.01
N GLU A 87 -3.50 -1.16 -14.12
CA GLU A 87 -3.93 -1.56 -15.46
C GLU A 87 -2.86 -2.46 -16.05
N VAL A 88 -3.27 -3.64 -16.48
CA VAL A 88 -2.40 -4.61 -17.16
C VAL A 88 -2.80 -4.60 -18.63
N ASN A 89 -1.87 -4.23 -19.50
CA ASN A 89 -2.02 -4.40 -20.94
C ASN A 89 -1.05 -5.49 -21.44
N ALA A 90 -1.03 -5.75 -22.74
CA ALA A 90 -0.20 -6.81 -23.32
C ALA A 90 1.33 -6.56 -23.20
N VAL A 91 1.73 -5.33 -22.89
CA VAL A 91 3.12 -4.86 -22.90
C VAL A 91 3.63 -4.62 -21.48
N GLU A 92 2.79 -4.08 -20.60
CA GLU A 92 3.20 -3.58 -19.29
C GLU A 92 2.07 -3.55 -18.26
N THR A 93 2.48 -3.51 -16.99
CA THR A 93 1.61 -3.28 -15.84
C THR A 93 1.83 -1.87 -15.34
N HIS A 94 0.81 -1.04 -15.42
CA HIS A 94 0.83 0.35 -14.97
C HIS A 94 0.13 0.49 -13.63
N TRP A 95 0.82 1.10 -12.67
CA TRP A 95 0.23 1.53 -11.41
C TRP A 95 0.22 3.05 -11.37
N PHE A 96 -0.92 3.64 -11.04
CA PHE A 96 -1.01 5.09 -11.03
C PHE A 96 -2.12 5.61 -10.12
N TYR A 97 -1.96 6.88 -9.73
CA TYR A 97 -2.90 7.63 -8.91
C TYR A 97 -4.19 7.96 -9.66
N PHE A 98 -5.34 7.87 -8.99
CA PHE A 98 -6.61 8.33 -9.57
C PHE A 98 -7.58 8.87 -8.52
N GLY A 99 -8.46 9.77 -8.97
CA GLY A 99 -9.46 10.44 -8.14
C GLY A 99 -8.84 11.41 -7.13
N ASP A 100 -9.62 11.75 -6.12
CA ASP A 100 -9.20 12.72 -5.10
C ASP A 100 -8.21 12.10 -4.10
N TRP A 101 -7.07 12.75 -3.97
CA TRP A 101 -6.06 12.56 -2.95
C TRP A 101 -6.16 13.69 -1.94
N LYS A 102 -6.40 13.31 -0.67
CA LYS A 102 -6.51 14.24 0.44
C LYS A 102 -5.21 14.23 1.24
N PHE A 103 -4.66 15.40 1.48
CA PHE A 103 -3.43 15.61 2.26
C PHE A 103 -3.75 16.36 3.53
N TYR A 104 -3.03 16.00 4.59
CA TYR A 104 -3.27 16.47 5.94
C TYR A 104 -1.95 16.93 6.54
N SER A 105 -2.00 17.96 7.38
CA SER A 105 -0.88 18.36 8.23
C SER A 105 -0.53 17.25 9.24
N ASP A 106 0.67 17.33 9.80
CA ASP A 106 1.11 16.52 10.95
C ASP A 106 0.26 16.72 12.22
N LYS A 107 -0.60 17.76 12.24
CA LYS A 107 -1.61 17.99 13.28
C LYS A 107 -2.92 17.25 13.00
N GLY A 108 -3.13 16.75 11.77
CA GLY A 108 -4.32 16.01 11.33
C GLY A 108 -5.36 16.86 10.62
N LYS A 109 -5.09 18.15 10.37
CA LYS A 109 -5.99 19.03 9.60
C LYS A 109 -5.82 18.79 8.10
N LEU A 110 -6.91 18.70 7.35
CA LEU A 110 -6.88 18.66 5.88
C LEU A 110 -6.28 19.96 5.36
N THR A 111 -5.24 19.87 4.53
CA THR A 111 -4.54 21.05 3.98
C THR A 111 -4.71 21.16 2.47
N GLU A 112 -4.94 20.04 1.79
CA GLU A 112 -4.98 20.04 0.33
C GLU A 112 -5.79 18.85 -0.21
N ILE A 113 -6.42 19.08 -1.36
CA ILE A 113 -7.00 18.02 -2.20
C ILE A 113 -6.40 18.13 -3.60
N LYS A 114 -5.76 17.06 -4.07
CA LYS A 114 -5.31 16.91 -5.47
C LYS A 114 -6.18 15.90 -6.18
N LYS A 115 -6.58 16.15 -7.42
CA LYS A 115 -7.35 15.23 -8.24
C LYS A 115 -6.47 14.68 -9.34
N TYR A 116 -6.39 13.36 -9.43
CA TYR A 116 -5.61 12.68 -10.44
C TYR A 116 -6.51 11.94 -11.45
N ASN A 117 -6.10 11.91 -12.71
CA ASN A 117 -6.66 11.04 -13.72
C ASN A 117 -5.52 10.28 -14.39
N ASN A 118 -5.52 8.95 -14.24
CA ASN A 118 -4.50 8.09 -14.80
C ASN A 118 -3.04 8.47 -14.49
N GLY A 119 -2.79 8.97 -13.28
CA GLY A 119 -1.48 9.44 -12.84
C GLY A 119 -1.27 10.95 -13.06
N ASP A 120 -2.00 11.57 -13.98
CA ASP A 120 -1.88 12.99 -14.28
C ASP A 120 -2.61 13.84 -13.24
N LEU A 121 -1.95 14.89 -12.75
CA LEU A 121 -2.56 15.88 -11.86
C LEU A 121 -3.51 16.77 -12.68
N ILE A 122 -4.80 16.70 -12.39
CA ILE A 122 -5.84 17.46 -13.11
C ILE A 122 -6.19 18.76 -12.40
N SER A 123 -6.18 18.75 -11.07
CA SER A 123 -6.45 19.95 -10.27
C SER A 123 -5.89 19.81 -8.87
N GLU A 124 -5.57 20.93 -8.25
CA GLU A 124 -5.23 21.01 -6.84
C GLU A 124 -5.97 22.14 -6.16
N LYS A 125 -6.32 21.92 -4.89
CA LYS A 125 -7.02 22.89 -4.05
C LYS A 125 -6.41 22.88 -2.66
N ALA A 126 -5.77 23.99 -2.28
CA ALA A 126 -5.41 24.25 -0.90
C ALA A 126 -6.68 24.52 -0.07
N ILE A 127 -6.64 24.10 1.20
CA ILE A 127 -7.68 24.36 2.19
C ILE A 127 -7.08 25.35 3.19
N GLU A 128 -7.61 26.58 3.17
CA GLU A 128 -7.31 27.63 4.16
C GLU A 128 -8.01 27.36 5.50
#